data_AF-A0A9X4HFH6-F1
#
_entry.id   AF-A0A9X4HFH6-F1
#
_cell.length_a   1.000
_cell.length_b   1.000
_cell.length_c   1.000
_cell.angle_alpha   90.00
_cell.angle_beta   90.00
_cell.angle_gamma   90.00
#
_symmetry.space_group_name_H-M   'P 1'
#
loop_
_entity.id
_entity.type
_entity.pdbx_description
1 polymer ?
#
loop_
_entity_poly.entity_id
_entity_poly.type
_entity_poly.pdbx_seq_one_letter_code
_entity_poly.pdbx_strand_id
1 'polypeptide(L)'
;MNDVLFIAAIGRDALFIRVANRSDKPFTLDCNLDSRGSHAYLELPRHYQTLRGAKSAAAKLFGGGLEWKAPEAAAGTIDRLADNESNAAGGVLSSACNDSIESPPVAPTNEVLNRACEDFEHYIKYILEPAKADLEEKVRKNEISLHQAFGANLILAHSVDYLQAVRAADGITESRRELVTTFDAMFSVPGAYLANRKMELVDGINNALKHIRINPARYKGLGDRYGQISFQSLIEDDGRILCHLDEYRFDYCRVVLLPALKALSSWDFEGPDDVVSFARGEFTVAESSWYPDIYDPDDPSTAIDQMIELCNPPCINCDQMHDDCLCEKYVFAGESGRFEPAYSPSAGEIDELMSHISPSYSRS
;
A
#
# COMPACT_ATOMS: atom_id res chain seq x y z
N MET A 1 16.52 25.57 26.79
CA MET A 1 16.12 26.99 26.97
C MET A 1 15.25 27.33 25.77
N ASN A 2 13.93 27.37 25.96
CA ASN A 2 12.87 27.73 25.01
C ASN A 2 13.15 27.62 23.49
N ASP A 3 13.10 26.40 22.96
CA ASP A 3 13.20 26.07 21.53
C ASP A 3 11.89 26.23 20.76
N VAL A 4 11.01 27.17 21.14
CA VAL A 4 9.75 27.45 20.41
C VAL A 4 10.01 28.61 19.46
N LEU A 5 9.81 28.39 18.15
CA LEU A 5 9.97 29.43 17.13
C LEU A 5 8.66 30.17 16.86
N PHE A 6 7.55 29.44 16.79
CA PHE A 6 6.24 30.01 16.48
C PHE A 6 5.12 29.27 17.21
N ILE A 7 4.05 30.01 17.51
CA ILE A 7 2.83 29.52 18.13
C ILE A 7 1.65 29.90 17.22
N ALA A 8 0.75 28.96 16.97
CA ALA A 8 -0.54 29.22 16.32
C ALA A 8 -1.67 28.67 17.19
N ALA A 9 -2.80 29.38 17.23
CA ALA A 9 -4.01 28.89 17.90
C ALA A 9 -4.77 27.92 17.00
N ILE A 10 -5.22 26.79 17.56
CA ILE A 10 -6.06 25.80 16.87
C ILE A 10 -7.24 25.48 17.79
N GLY A 11 -8.38 26.13 17.55
CA GLY A 11 -9.55 25.98 18.42
C GLY A 11 -9.26 26.47 19.84
N ARG A 12 -9.26 25.55 20.82
CA ARG A 12 -8.92 25.84 22.23
C ARG A 12 -7.46 25.54 22.58
N ASP A 13 -6.71 24.96 21.65
CA ASP A 13 -5.34 24.49 21.85
C ASP A 13 -4.31 25.37 21.13
N ALA A 14 -3.04 25.16 21.44
CA ALA A 14 -1.91 25.83 20.81
C ALA A 14 -1.02 24.80 20.08
N LEU A 15 -0.61 25.17 18.88
CA LEU A 15 0.37 24.46 18.07
C LEU A 15 1.69 25.20 18.08
N PHE A 16 2.78 24.48 18.36
CA PHE A 16 4.12 25.02 18.47
C PHE A 16 5.01 24.45 17.35
N ILE A 17 5.76 25.31 16.67
CA ILE A 17 6.91 24.88 15.87
C ILE A 17 8.14 25.01 16.76
N ARG A 18 8.82 23.88 16.99
CA ARG A 18 10.04 23.83 17.80
C ARG A 18 11.26 23.46 16.96
N VAL A 19 12.45 23.89 17.40
CA VAL A 19 13.70 23.36 16.87
C VAL A 19 14.01 22.05 17.57
N ALA A 20 14.17 20.98 16.80
CA ALA A 20 14.72 19.74 17.32
C ALA A 20 16.24 19.80 17.12
N ASN A 21 17.00 19.51 18.19
CA ASN A 21 18.46 19.57 18.20
C ASN A 21 19.08 18.36 17.46
N ARG A 22 18.63 18.12 16.22
CA ARG A 22 19.02 17.03 15.32
C ARG A 22 19.25 17.58 13.91
N SER A 23 20.38 17.23 13.30
CA SER A 23 20.79 17.74 11.98
C SER A 23 19.93 17.23 10.83
N ASP A 24 19.33 16.05 10.99
CA ASP A 24 18.50 15.39 9.98
C ASP A 24 17.01 15.70 10.10
N LYS A 25 16.56 16.32 11.21
CA LYS A 25 15.16 16.71 11.47
C LYS A 25 15.12 17.96 12.35
N PRO A 26 15.39 19.15 11.78
CA PRO A 26 15.59 20.36 12.58
C PRO A 26 14.31 20.94 13.20
N PHE A 27 13.12 20.48 12.82
CA PHE A 27 11.85 21.04 13.30
C PHE A 27 10.83 19.97 13.69
N THR A 28 10.07 20.24 14.76
CA THR A 28 8.93 19.43 15.18
C THR A 28 7.67 20.30 15.31
N LEU A 29 6.51 19.68 15.06
CA LEU A 29 5.20 20.26 15.38
C LEU A 29 4.71 19.64 16.68
N ASP A 30 4.49 20.45 17.69
CA ASP A 30 4.06 20.01 19.02
C ASP A 30 2.67 20.58 19.28
N CYS A 31 1.70 19.71 19.57
CA CYS A 31 0.39 20.12 20.05
C CYS A 31 0.39 19.94 21.56
N ASN A 32 -0.33 20.80 22.30
CA ASN A 32 -0.40 20.68 23.76
C ASN A 32 -0.66 19.24 24.25
N LEU A 33 -0.21 18.98 25.48
CA LEU A 33 -0.17 17.67 26.15
C LEU A 33 -1.36 16.76 25.83
N ASP A 34 -1.08 15.48 25.58
CA ASP A 34 -2.11 14.46 25.48
C ASP A 34 -2.91 14.32 26.79
N SER A 35 -4.00 13.54 26.76
CA SER A 35 -4.87 13.30 27.93
C SER A 35 -4.16 12.64 29.13
N ARG A 36 -2.90 12.24 28.97
CA ARG A 36 -2.02 11.64 29.98
C ARG A 36 -0.90 12.58 30.43
N GLY A 37 -0.89 13.84 29.97
CA GLY A 37 0.10 14.84 30.35
C GLY A 37 1.45 14.69 29.66
N SER A 38 1.53 13.95 28.54
CA SER A 38 2.76 13.75 27.74
C SER A 38 2.76 14.64 26.49
N HIS A 39 3.94 15.13 26.12
CA HIS A 39 4.11 15.95 24.91
C HIS A 39 3.91 15.11 23.65
N ALA A 40 2.86 15.41 22.87
CA ALA A 40 2.60 14.78 21.59
C ALA A 40 3.20 15.64 20.47
N TYR A 41 4.35 15.18 19.94
CA TYR A 41 5.01 15.83 18.81
C TYR A 41 4.91 15.00 17.54
N LEU A 42 4.71 15.67 16.41
CA LEU A 42 4.78 15.09 15.08
C LEU A 42 6.15 15.41 14.47
N GLU A 43 6.91 14.36 14.15
CA GLU A 43 8.10 14.50 13.32
C GLU A 43 7.70 14.73 11.86
N LEU A 44 8.26 15.78 11.27
CA LEU A 44 7.92 16.19 9.91
C LEU A 44 8.75 15.39 8.88
N PRO A 45 8.11 14.88 7.80
CA PRO A 45 8.82 14.27 6.67
C PRO A 45 9.91 15.17 6.07
N ARG A 46 10.89 14.57 5.39
CA ARG A 46 12.12 15.26 4.92
C ARG A 46 11.87 16.54 4.10
N HIS A 47 10.82 16.58 3.29
CA HIS A 47 10.48 17.77 2.49
C HIS A 47 9.87 18.93 3.29
N TYR A 48 9.53 18.72 4.56
CA TYR A 48 9.01 19.74 5.47
C TYR A 48 10.06 20.24 6.49
N GLN A 49 11.33 19.87 6.34
CA GLN A 49 12.45 20.25 7.24
C GLN A 49 12.89 21.71 7.16
N THR A 50 12.08 22.57 6.57
CA THR A 50 12.29 24.02 6.63
C THR A 50 11.17 24.63 7.46
N LEU A 51 11.41 25.78 8.07
CA LEU A 51 10.35 26.52 8.79
C LEU A 51 9.10 26.74 7.92
N ARG A 52 9.30 27.02 6.63
CA ARG A 52 8.20 27.13 5.65
C ARG A 52 7.48 25.80 5.43
N GLY A 53 8.25 24.70 5.37
CA GLY A 53 7.73 23.34 5.31
C GLY A 53 6.88 22.99 6.54
N ALA A 54 7.35 23.32 7.74
CA ALA A 54 6.62 23.10 8.98
C ALA A 54 5.28 23.87 9.03
N LYS A 55 5.29 25.15 8.63
CA LYS A 55 4.04 25.94 8.49
C LYS A 55 3.09 25.35 7.43
N SER A 56 3.63 24.84 6.33
CA SER A 56 2.84 24.19 5.28
C SER A 56 2.26 22.85 5.72
N ALA A 57 3.00 22.06 6.51
CA ALA A 57 2.52 20.81 7.06
C ALA A 57 1.38 21.04 8.05
N ALA A 58 1.55 22.02 8.95
CA ALA A 58 0.52 22.43 9.89
C ALA A 58 -0.77 22.91 9.19
N ALA A 59 -0.66 23.72 8.13
CA ALA A 59 -1.81 24.17 7.37
C ALA A 59 -2.56 23.02 6.65
N LYS A 60 -1.85 21.94 6.28
CA LYS A 60 -2.48 20.75 5.69
C LYS A 60 -3.17 19.88 6.73
N LEU A 61 -2.59 19.77 7.93
CA LEU A 61 -3.09 18.91 9.00
C LEU A 61 -4.26 19.52 9.76
N PHE A 62 -4.26 20.84 9.96
CA PHE A 62 -5.21 21.53 10.84
C PHE A 62 -6.09 22.55 10.11
N GLY A 63 -6.05 22.58 8.77
CA GLY A 63 -6.76 23.54 7.95
C GLY A 63 -5.95 24.82 7.67
N GLY A 64 -6.15 25.40 6.49
CA GLY A 64 -5.50 26.67 6.12
C GLY A 64 -5.97 27.83 7.00
N GLY A 65 -5.14 28.87 7.12
CA GLY A 65 -5.48 30.08 7.88
C GLY A 65 -4.87 30.20 9.29
N LEU A 66 -3.86 29.38 9.63
CA LEU A 66 -3.14 29.49 10.90
C LEU A 66 -2.32 30.79 10.97
N GLU A 67 -2.66 31.66 11.92
CA GLU A 67 -1.86 32.85 12.26
C GLU A 67 -0.71 32.49 13.21
N TRP A 68 0.51 32.56 12.71
CA TRP A 68 1.72 32.26 13.49
C TRP A 68 2.26 33.50 14.18
N LYS A 69 2.37 33.45 15.52
CA LYS A 69 2.99 34.50 16.34
C LYS A 69 4.32 33.99 16.91
N ALA A 70 5.31 34.87 17.01
CA ALA A 70 6.51 34.56 17.79
C ALA A 70 6.12 34.47 19.28
N PRO A 71 6.71 33.56 20.07
CA PRO A 71 6.47 33.55 21.51
C PRO A 71 6.88 34.89 22.12
N GLU A 72 6.03 35.46 22.96
CA GLU A 72 6.39 36.67 23.72
C GLU A 72 7.67 36.36 24.51
N ALA A 73 8.72 37.15 24.26
CA ALA A 73 9.94 37.05 25.02
C ALA A 73 9.59 37.22 26.50
N ALA A 74 9.90 36.22 27.32
CA ALA A 74 9.74 36.32 28.76
C ALA A 74 10.50 37.56 29.24
N ALA A 75 9.75 38.62 29.55
CA ALA A 75 10.26 39.83 30.15
C ALA A 75 10.71 39.51 31.58
N GLY A 76 11.99 39.16 31.70
CA GLY A 76 12.75 39.09 32.94
C GLY A 76 13.81 40.19 32.96
N THR A 77 13.40 41.32 33.53
CA THR A 77 14.05 42.58 33.91
C THR A 77 15.59 42.64 34.10
N ILE A 78 16.23 43.49 33.28
CA ILE A 78 17.13 44.65 33.53
C ILE A 78 18.43 44.52 34.37
N ASP A 79 19.49 45.07 33.74
CA ASP A 79 20.77 45.66 34.20
C ASP A 79 21.88 44.79 34.81
N ARG A 80 23.02 44.75 34.11
CA ARG A 80 24.15 45.66 34.39
C ARG A 80 25.21 45.61 33.28
N LEU A 81 25.51 46.80 32.74
CA LEU A 81 26.85 47.41 32.55
C LEU A 81 27.99 46.44 32.15
N ALA A 82 28.46 46.50 30.90
CA ALA A 82 29.56 47.39 30.46
C ALA A 82 30.97 46.84 30.81
N ASP A 83 31.86 47.03 29.83
CA ASP A 83 33.33 47.08 29.93
C ASP A 83 34.12 45.76 29.90
N ASN A 84 34.77 45.53 28.75
CA ASN A 84 36.25 45.53 28.58
C ASN A 84 36.58 44.95 27.19
N GLU A 85 36.87 45.79 26.20
CA GLU A 85 38.24 46.22 25.84
C GLU A 85 39.25 45.07 25.62
N SER A 86 39.49 44.82 24.33
CA SER A 86 40.81 44.84 23.68
C SER A 86 41.87 43.74 23.98
N ASN A 87 42.57 43.43 22.88
CA ASN A 87 43.97 43.02 22.76
C ASN A 87 44.35 41.53 22.76
N ALA A 88 44.59 41.07 21.53
CA ALA A 88 45.92 40.85 20.96
C ALA A 88 46.53 39.42 20.94
N ALA A 89 47.17 39.18 19.79
CA ALA A 89 48.32 38.33 19.54
C ALA A 89 48.10 36.81 19.34
N GLY A 90 48.07 36.42 18.07
CA GLY A 90 49.19 35.72 17.40
C GLY A 90 49.65 34.37 17.96
N GLY A 91 49.57 33.33 17.12
CA GLY A 91 50.29 32.08 17.34
C GLY A 91 49.99 31.02 16.29
N VAL A 92 50.86 30.90 15.29
CA VAL A 92 50.96 29.72 14.41
C VAL A 92 51.80 28.68 15.15
N LEU A 93 51.38 27.41 15.18
CA LEU A 93 52.23 26.23 14.93
C LEU A 93 51.43 24.91 15.01
N SER A 94 51.91 23.97 14.19
CA SER A 94 51.53 22.59 13.92
C SER A 94 51.15 21.69 15.11
N SER A 95 50.32 20.69 14.85
CA SER A 95 50.59 19.30 15.30
C SER A 95 49.77 18.30 14.49
N ALA A 96 50.45 17.21 14.12
CA ALA A 96 49.92 16.03 13.48
C ALA A 96 49.14 15.12 14.45
N CYS A 97 48.54 14.09 13.86
CA CYS A 97 47.98 12.86 14.43
C CYS A 97 46.52 12.94 14.92
N ASN A 98 45.63 12.23 14.22
CA ASN A 98 45.00 11.07 14.85
C ASN A 98 44.41 10.11 13.83
N ASP A 99 44.61 8.84 14.17
CA ASP A 99 44.35 7.63 13.41
C ASP A 99 42.91 7.53 12.90
N SER A 100 42.79 7.04 11.66
CA SER A 100 41.57 6.49 11.13
C SER A 100 41.18 5.27 11.96
N ILE A 101 40.26 5.45 12.89
CA ILE A 101 39.49 4.34 13.44
C ILE A 101 38.58 3.87 12.30
N GLU A 102 39.05 2.88 11.53
CA GLU A 102 38.13 2.00 10.81
C GLU A 102 37.21 1.37 11.86
N SER A 103 35.96 1.85 11.87
CA SER A 103 34.90 1.18 12.61
C SER A 103 34.73 -0.21 11.96
N PRO A 104 34.68 -1.31 12.73
CA PRO A 104 34.35 -2.60 12.14
C PRO A 104 32.95 -2.54 11.52
N PRO A 105 32.65 -3.36 10.50
CA PRO A 105 31.36 -3.32 9.82
C PRO A 105 30.27 -3.61 10.84
N VAL A 106 29.42 -2.61 11.08
CA VAL A 106 28.20 -2.77 11.87
C VAL A 106 27.38 -3.84 11.17
N ALA A 107 27.07 -4.94 11.84
CA ALA A 107 26.12 -5.94 11.36
C ALA A 107 24.69 -5.40 11.57
N PRO A 108 23.92 -5.06 10.52
CA PRO A 108 22.59 -4.49 10.68
C PRO A 108 21.56 -5.29 9.86
N THR A 109 21.60 -6.62 9.93
CA THR A 109 20.71 -7.46 9.10
C THR A 109 19.42 -7.82 9.83
N ASN A 110 19.45 -8.26 11.10
CA ASN A 110 18.23 -8.70 11.78
C ASN A 110 17.30 -7.57 12.24
N GLU A 111 17.80 -6.46 12.79
CA GLU A 111 16.93 -5.39 13.29
C GLU A 111 16.23 -4.59 12.16
N VAL A 112 16.93 -4.38 11.04
CA VAL A 112 16.38 -3.68 9.88
C VAL A 112 15.32 -4.54 9.19
N LEU A 113 15.60 -5.84 9.04
CA LEU A 113 14.66 -6.80 8.48
C LEU A 113 13.41 -6.95 9.35
N ASN A 114 13.58 -7.13 10.66
CA ASN A 114 12.45 -7.25 11.58
C ASN A 114 11.55 -6.01 11.53
N ARG A 115 12.14 -4.80 11.51
CA ARG A 115 11.34 -3.58 11.39
C ARG A 115 10.60 -3.48 10.06
N ALA A 116 11.24 -3.87 8.95
CA ALA A 116 10.58 -3.89 7.65
C ALA A 116 9.40 -4.89 7.61
N CYS A 117 9.54 -6.05 8.27
CA CYS A 117 8.46 -7.02 8.41
C CYS A 117 7.33 -6.47 9.28
N GLU A 118 7.63 -5.91 10.45
CA GLU A 118 6.65 -5.25 11.33
C GLU A 118 5.88 -4.14 10.61
N ASP A 119 6.59 -3.29 9.85
CA ASP A 119 5.98 -2.20 9.07
C ASP A 119 5.04 -2.75 7.99
N PHE A 120 5.42 -3.85 7.32
CA PHE A 120 4.59 -4.49 6.30
C PHE A 120 3.35 -5.16 6.90
N GLU A 121 3.50 -5.95 7.97
CA GLU A 121 2.36 -6.55 8.69
C GLU A 121 1.40 -5.48 9.19
N HIS A 122 1.92 -4.40 9.77
CA HIS A 122 1.11 -3.27 10.22
C HIS A 122 0.35 -2.63 9.06
N TYR A 123 1.01 -2.47 7.91
CA TYR A 123 0.38 -1.95 6.70
C TYR A 123 -0.74 -2.86 6.19
N ILE A 124 -0.52 -4.18 6.14
CA ILE A 124 -1.54 -5.15 5.74
C ILE A 124 -2.75 -5.06 6.67
N LYS A 125 -2.53 -5.23 7.98
CA LYS A 125 -3.58 -5.33 8.99
C LYS A 125 -4.42 -4.06 9.14
N TYR A 126 -3.77 -2.89 9.13
CA TYR A 126 -4.46 -1.65 9.47
C TYR A 126 -4.85 -0.80 8.26
N ILE A 127 -4.29 -1.08 7.08
CA ILE A 127 -4.57 -0.30 5.86
C ILE A 127 -5.10 -1.20 4.75
N LEU A 128 -4.40 -2.27 4.38
CA LEU A 128 -4.74 -3.07 3.20
C LEU A 128 -6.02 -3.90 3.40
N GLU A 129 -6.12 -4.62 4.51
CA GLU A 129 -7.28 -5.44 4.85
C GLU A 129 -8.58 -4.62 4.98
N PRO A 130 -8.62 -3.50 5.73
CA PRO A 130 -9.81 -2.65 5.76
C PRO A 130 -10.16 -2.08 4.38
N ALA A 131 -9.15 -1.66 3.60
CA ALA A 131 -9.40 -1.13 2.26
C ALA A 131 -9.96 -2.20 1.30
N LYS A 132 -9.50 -3.47 1.42
CA LYS A 132 -10.08 -4.61 0.71
C LYS A 132 -11.54 -4.79 1.12
N ALA A 133 -11.82 -4.93 2.41
CA ALA A 133 -13.17 -5.21 2.91
C ALA A 133 -14.18 -4.12 2.51
N ASP A 134 -13.79 -2.85 2.67
CA ASP A 134 -14.61 -1.70 2.24
C ASP A 134 -14.86 -1.71 0.73
N LEU A 135 -13.83 -2.01 -0.07
CA LEU A 135 -13.96 -2.07 -1.53
C LEU A 135 -14.85 -3.25 -1.95
N GLU A 136 -14.67 -4.43 -1.35
CA GLU A 136 -15.49 -5.63 -1.62
C GLU A 136 -16.96 -5.38 -1.32
N GLU A 137 -17.28 -4.79 -0.17
CA GLU A 137 -18.65 -4.47 0.20
C GLU A 137 -19.30 -3.54 -0.83
N LYS A 138 -18.57 -2.50 -1.24
CA LYS A 138 -19.06 -1.51 -2.21
C LYS A 138 -19.15 -2.06 -3.63
N VAL A 139 -18.18 -2.89 -4.05
CA VAL A 139 -18.22 -3.59 -5.35
C VAL A 139 -19.50 -4.42 -5.41
N ARG A 140 -19.75 -5.24 -4.37
CA ARG A 140 -20.90 -6.14 -4.30
C ARG A 140 -22.24 -5.40 -4.43
N LYS A 141 -22.33 -4.21 -3.83
CA LYS A 141 -23.54 -3.36 -3.90
C LYS A 141 -23.62 -2.50 -5.18
N ASN A 142 -22.55 -2.43 -5.98
CA ASN A 142 -22.38 -1.45 -7.05
C ASN A 142 -22.55 -0.01 -6.52
N GLU A 143 -21.81 0.32 -5.46
CA GLU A 143 -21.86 1.63 -4.78
C GLU A 143 -20.46 2.25 -4.62
N ILE A 144 -19.61 2.07 -5.63
CA ILE A 144 -18.27 2.64 -5.66
C ILE A 144 -18.29 3.96 -6.41
N SER A 145 -17.68 4.95 -5.77
CA SER A 145 -17.40 6.23 -6.41
C SER A 145 -15.95 6.33 -6.87
N LEU A 146 -15.69 7.16 -7.86
CA LEU A 146 -14.38 7.25 -8.52
C LEU A 146 -13.22 7.54 -7.54
N HIS A 147 -13.44 8.42 -6.56
CA HIS A 147 -12.42 8.77 -5.57
C HIS A 147 -12.08 7.60 -4.64
N GLN A 148 -13.04 6.72 -4.36
CA GLN A 148 -12.81 5.51 -3.55
C GLN A 148 -11.94 4.51 -4.30
N ALA A 149 -12.18 4.31 -5.60
CA ALA A 149 -11.33 3.46 -6.43
C ALA A 149 -9.90 4.02 -6.56
N PHE A 150 -9.73 5.34 -6.72
CA PHE A 150 -8.39 5.94 -6.68
C PHE A 150 -7.71 5.78 -5.32
N GLY A 151 -8.46 5.88 -4.22
CA GLY A 151 -7.95 5.62 -2.87
C GLY A 151 -7.43 4.19 -2.72
N ALA A 152 -8.24 3.20 -3.10
CA ALA A 152 -7.84 1.79 -3.09
C ALA A 152 -6.65 1.52 -4.03
N ASN A 153 -6.63 2.13 -5.23
CA ASN A 153 -5.51 2.04 -6.16
C ASN A 153 -4.20 2.60 -5.55
N LEU A 154 -4.27 3.73 -4.85
CA LEU A 154 -3.12 4.34 -4.20
C LEU A 154 -2.57 3.44 -3.08
N ILE A 155 -3.46 2.92 -2.24
CA ILE A 155 -3.14 1.98 -1.17
C ILE A 155 -2.44 0.75 -1.79
N LEU A 156 -3.09 0.07 -2.74
CA LEU A 156 -2.51 -1.09 -3.40
C LEU A 156 -1.16 -0.78 -4.07
N ALA A 157 -1.01 0.35 -4.77
CA ALA A 157 0.25 0.75 -5.38
C ALA A 157 1.39 0.98 -4.39
N HIS A 158 1.07 1.34 -3.14
CA HIS A 158 2.04 1.61 -2.10
C HIS A 158 2.51 0.33 -1.39
N SER A 159 1.72 -0.75 -1.42
CA SER A 159 2.13 -2.06 -0.89
C SER A 159 3.47 -2.56 -1.47
N VAL A 160 3.73 -2.25 -2.75
CA VAL A 160 4.99 -2.57 -3.43
C VAL A 160 6.20 -1.95 -2.74
N ASP A 161 6.05 -0.76 -2.16
CA ASP A 161 7.16 -0.07 -1.49
C ASP A 161 7.51 -0.78 -0.17
N TYR A 162 6.52 -1.32 0.54
CA TYR A 162 6.75 -2.14 1.74
C TYR A 162 7.37 -3.50 1.40
N LEU A 163 6.88 -4.18 0.36
CA LEU A 163 7.48 -5.42 -0.13
C LEU A 163 8.93 -5.21 -0.55
N GLN A 164 9.20 -4.11 -1.27
CA GLN A 164 10.57 -3.76 -1.66
C GLN A 164 11.46 -3.49 -0.45
N ALA A 165 10.94 -2.88 0.61
CA ALA A 165 11.68 -2.64 1.85
C ALA A 165 12.07 -3.94 2.56
N VAL A 166 11.13 -4.90 2.68
CA VAL A 166 11.41 -6.25 3.23
C VAL A 166 12.47 -6.94 2.39
N ARG A 167 12.27 -7.02 1.07
CA ARG A 167 13.20 -7.68 0.14
C ARG A 167 14.59 -7.06 0.15
N ALA A 168 14.69 -5.73 0.23
CA ALA A 168 15.96 -5.03 0.33
C ALA A 168 16.67 -5.32 1.66
N ALA A 169 15.94 -5.35 2.79
CA ALA A 169 16.49 -5.71 4.09
C ALA A 169 16.96 -7.17 4.15
N ASP A 170 16.32 -8.03 3.35
CA ASP A 170 16.66 -9.44 3.14
C ASP A 170 17.78 -9.66 2.09
N GLY A 171 18.35 -8.58 1.54
CA GLY A 171 19.52 -8.62 0.65
C GLY A 171 19.18 -8.78 -0.84
N ILE A 172 17.92 -8.73 -1.23
CA ILE A 172 17.50 -8.75 -2.64
C ILE A 172 17.68 -7.35 -3.23
N THR A 173 18.50 -7.25 -4.26
CA THR A 173 18.71 -6.00 -5.00
C THR A 173 17.87 -6.01 -6.27
N GLU A 174 16.80 -5.23 -6.27
CA GLU A 174 15.94 -5.00 -7.44
C GLU A 174 15.37 -3.58 -7.42
N SER A 175 14.98 -3.11 -8.60
CA SER A 175 14.22 -1.88 -8.74
C SER A 175 12.73 -2.13 -8.48
N ARG A 176 12.03 -1.09 -8.04
CA ARG A 176 10.57 -1.11 -7.88
C ARG A 176 9.86 -1.50 -9.19
N ARG A 177 10.45 -1.12 -10.33
CA ARG A 177 9.93 -1.46 -11.65
C ARG A 177 10.00 -2.96 -11.92
N GLU A 178 11.11 -3.60 -11.58
CA GLU A 178 11.27 -5.06 -11.72
C GLU A 178 10.24 -5.77 -10.86
N LEU A 179 10.09 -5.37 -9.60
CA LEU A 179 9.09 -5.93 -8.69
C LEU A 179 7.65 -5.77 -9.23
N VAL A 180 7.25 -4.59 -9.70
CA VAL A 180 5.92 -4.38 -10.32
C VAL A 180 5.70 -5.29 -11.54
N THR A 181 6.75 -5.55 -12.32
CA THR A 181 6.64 -6.35 -13.56
C THR A 181 6.44 -7.83 -13.24
N THR A 182 7.02 -8.33 -12.14
CA THR A 182 6.93 -9.74 -11.73
C THR A 182 5.86 -9.98 -10.65
N PHE A 183 5.30 -8.93 -10.07
CA PHE A 183 4.37 -8.99 -8.94
C PHE A 183 3.25 -10.01 -9.14
N ASP A 184 2.46 -9.84 -10.19
CA ASP A 184 1.27 -10.68 -10.40
C ASP A 184 1.62 -12.17 -10.51
N ALA A 185 2.76 -12.49 -11.15
CA ALA A 185 3.25 -13.86 -11.30
C ALA A 185 3.78 -14.39 -9.96
N MET A 186 4.51 -13.56 -9.23
CA MET A 186 5.05 -13.88 -7.90
C MET A 186 3.93 -14.13 -6.89
N PHE A 187 2.83 -13.39 -6.98
CA PHE A 187 1.72 -13.44 -6.04
C PHE A 187 0.47 -14.17 -6.56
N SER A 188 0.58 -14.87 -7.70
CA SER A 188 -0.50 -15.64 -8.33
C SER A 188 -1.82 -14.85 -8.46
N VAL A 189 -1.76 -13.58 -8.87
CA VAL A 189 -2.95 -12.71 -8.95
C VAL A 189 -3.90 -13.22 -10.04
N PRO A 190 -5.15 -13.60 -9.71
CA PRO A 190 -6.04 -14.29 -10.64
C PRO A 190 -6.53 -13.40 -11.78
N GLY A 191 -6.96 -14.01 -12.89
CA GLY A 191 -7.64 -13.38 -14.03
C GLY A 191 -6.95 -13.61 -15.38
N ALA A 192 -7.64 -14.29 -16.30
CA ALA A 192 -7.11 -14.77 -17.57
C ALA A 192 -6.70 -13.65 -18.54
N TYR A 193 -7.55 -12.65 -18.78
CA TYR A 193 -7.28 -11.60 -19.79
C TYR A 193 -6.17 -10.62 -19.39
N LEU A 194 -5.99 -10.40 -18.09
CA LEU A 194 -4.97 -9.50 -17.53
C LEU A 194 -4.02 -10.26 -16.61
N ALA A 195 -3.75 -11.53 -16.91
CA ALA A 195 -2.79 -12.32 -16.17
C ALA A 195 -1.41 -11.63 -16.25
N ASN A 196 -0.75 -11.50 -15.10
CA ASN A 196 0.58 -10.90 -15.00
C ASN A 196 0.69 -9.41 -15.32
N ARG A 197 -0.39 -8.64 -15.17
CA ARG A 197 -0.50 -7.25 -15.66
C ARG A 197 -1.30 -6.28 -14.79
N LYS A 198 -1.97 -6.76 -13.74
CA LYS A 198 -2.83 -5.94 -12.88
C LYS A 198 -2.01 -4.95 -12.08
N MET A 199 -0.90 -5.37 -11.47
CA MET A 199 -0.04 -4.46 -10.73
C MET A 199 0.65 -3.42 -11.63
N GLU A 200 1.00 -3.81 -12.86
CA GLU A 200 1.48 -2.87 -13.89
C GLU A 200 0.43 -1.78 -14.17
N LEU A 201 -0.84 -2.15 -14.31
CA LEU A 201 -1.92 -1.21 -14.55
C LEU A 201 -2.21 -0.33 -13.32
N VAL A 202 -2.21 -0.90 -12.11
CA VAL A 202 -2.35 -0.16 -10.85
C VAL A 202 -1.27 0.90 -10.70
N ASP A 203 -0.02 0.55 -11.01
CA ASP A 203 1.09 1.48 -11.00
C ASP A 203 0.95 2.56 -12.08
N GLY A 204 0.52 2.17 -13.29
CA GLY A 204 0.24 3.09 -14.39
C GLY A 204 -0.82 4.14 -14.04
N ILE A 205 -1.95 3.71 -13.49
CA ILE A 205 -3.04 4.58 -13.04
C ILE A 205 -2.59 5.49 -11.89
N ASN A 206 -1.83 4.96 -10.92
CA ASN A 206 -1.28 5.75 -9.83
C ASN A 206 -0.33 6.86 -10.34
N ASN A 207 0.56 6.52 -11.27
CA ASN A 207 1.47 7.49 -11.88
C ASN A 207 0.71 8.52 -12.73
N ALA A 208 -0.32 8.11 -13.47
CA ALA A 208 -1.18 9.01 -14.22
C ALA A 208 -1.89 10.03 -13.32
N LEU A 209 -2.36 9.61 -12.15
CA LEU A 209 -2.96 10.51 -11.17
C LEU A 209 -1.94 11.52 -10.64
N LYS A 210 -0.70 11.10 -10.37
CA LYS A 210 0.39 11.97 -9.89
C LYS A 210 0.88 12.98 -10.93
N HIS A 211 0.80 12.64 -12.23
CA HIS A 211 1.44 13.41 -13.30
C HIS A 211 0.49 13.87 -14.40
N ILE A 212 -0.84 13.81 -14.18
CA ILE A 212 -1.92 14.07 -15.14
C ILE A 212 -2.00 13.01 -16.26
N ARG A 213 -0.85 12.59 -16.82
CA ARG A 213 -0.67 11.55 -17.85
C ARG A 213 0.64 10.82 -17.62
N ILE A 214 0.71 9.54 -18.03
CA ILE A 214 1.99 8.81 -18.03
C ILE A 214 2.94 9.43 -19.07
N ASN A 215 4.24 9.51 -18.74
CA ASN A 215 5.26 9.93 -19.69
C ASN A 215 5.54 8.78 -20.67
N PRO A 216 5.24 8.93 -21.98
CA PRO A 216 5.40 7.85 -22.96
C PRO A 216 6.85 7.37 -23.11
N ALA A 217 7.83 8.25 -22.93
CA ALA A 217 9.25 7.87 -23.02
C ALA A 217 9.69 6.99 -21.84
N ARG A 218 9.09 7.19 -20.66
CA ARG A 218 9.41 6.42 -19.45
C ARG A 218 8.63 5.10 -19.38
N TYR A 219 7.40 5.10 -19.90
CA TYR A 219 6.46 3.98 -19.81
C TYR A 219 6.08 3.43 -21.18
N LYS A 220 7.07 3.25 -22.07
CA LYS A 220 6.84 2.82 -23.45
C LYS A 220 6.05 1.51 -23.52
N GLY A 221 6.39 0.51 -22.72
CA GLY A 221 5.68 -0.78 -22.69
C GLY A 221 4.20 -0.66 -22.30
N LEU A 222 3.85 0.22 -21.35
CA LEU A 222 2.46 0.49 -21.01
C LEU A 222 1.76 1.26 -22.13
N GLY A 223 2.44 2.23 -22.75
CA GLY A 223 1.90 3.00 -23.87
C GLY A 223 1.59 2.14 -25.09
N ASP A 224 2.50 1.22 -25.43
CA ASP A 224 2.34 0.29 -26.54
C ASP A 224 1.18 -0.69 -26.30
N ARG A 225 0.85 -1.00 -25.03
CA ARG A 225 -0.16 -1.98 -24.65
C ARG A 225 -1.55 -1.40 -24.37
N TYR A 226 -1.60 -0.31 -23.61
CA TYR A 226 -2.84 0.29 -23.10
C TYR A 226 -3.14 1.63 -23.74
N GLY A 227 -2.25 2.15 -24.60
CA GLY A 227 -2.35 3.51 -25.08
C GLY A 227 -2.04 4.54 -23.98
N GLN A 228 -2.63 5.72 -24.12
CA GLN A 228 -2.37 6.83 -23.20
C GLN A 228 -3.15 6.66 -21.89
N ILE A 229 -2.47 6.24 -20.83
CA ILE A 229 -3.06 6.20 -19.48
C ILE A 229 -3.10 7.61 -18.87
N SER A 230 -4.26 7.99 -18.32
CA SER A 230 -4.49 9.24 -17.62
C SER A 230 -5.51 9.04 -16.48
N PHE A 231 -5.77 10.06 -15.65
CA PHE A 231 -6.84 9.98 -14.66
C PHE A 231 -8.23 9.79 -15.31
N GLN A 232 -8.40 10.18 -16.58
CA GLN A 232 -9.64 10.01 -17.34
C GLN A 232 -9.83 8.57 -17.83
N SER A 233 -8.83 7.71 -17.67
CA SER A 233 -8.94 6.29 -17.98
C SER A 233 -9.87 5.55 -17.02
N LEU A 234 -10.26 6.15 -15.89
CA LEU A 234 -11.27 5.60 -14.99
C LEU A 234 -12.50 6.52 -14.97
N ILE A 235 -13.68 5.94 -15.16
CA ILE A 235 -14.96 6.64 -15.18
C ILE A 235 -15.95 5.90 -14.28
N GLU A 236 -16.73 6.64 -13.52
CA GLU A 236 -17.84 6.09 -12.75
C GLU A 236 -19.06 5.88 -13.66
N ASP A 237 -19.63 4.68 -13.65
CA ASP A 237 -20.80 4.28 -14.42
C ASP A 237 -21.65 3.31 -13.59
N ASP A 238 -22.88 3.72 -13.26
CA ASP A 238 -23.84 2.91 -12.49
C ASP A 238 -23.25 2.30 -11.20
N GLY A 239 -22.51 3.12 -10.44
CA GLY A 239 -21.86 2.72 -9.19
C GLY A 239 -20.70 1.71 -9.35
N ARG A 240 -20.21 1.55 -10.59
CA ARG A 240 -18.99 0.80 -10.96
C ARG A 240 -17.94 1.75 -11.52
N ILE A 241 -16.69 1.31 -11.54
CA ILE A 241 -15.59 2.09 -12.12
C ILE A 241 -15.11 1.40 -13.38
N LEU A 242 -15.47 1.93 -14.55
CA LEU A 242 -15.00 1.42 -15.82
C LEU A 242 -13.61 1.95 -16.12
N CYS A 243 -12.69 1.03 -16.40
CA CYS A 243 -11.41 1.34 -17.02
C CYS A 243 -11.62 1.46 -18.53
N HIS A 244 -11.34 2.62 -19.10
CA HIS A 244 -11.36 2.91 -20.53
C HIS A 244 -9.94 3.23 -21.00
N LEU A 245 -9.41 2.33 -21.82
CA LEU A 245 -8.14 2.44 -22.52
C LEU A 245 -8.37 2.09 -23.99
N ASP A 246 -7.35 2.22 -24.85
CA ASP A 246 -7.50 2.10 -26.31
C ASP A 246 -8.21 0.80 -26.72
N GLU A 247 -7.72 -0.33 -26.21
CA GLU A 247 -8.24 -1.68 -26.52
C GLU A 247 -8.84 -2.38 -25.30
N TYR A 248 -9.16 -1.63 -24.23
CA TYR A 248 -9.69 -2.20 -23.01
C TYR A 248 -10.87 -1.41 -22.46
N ARG A 249 -11.91 -2.15 -22.06
CA ARG A 249 -13.08 -1.64 -21.36
C ARG A 249 -13.62 -2.66 -20.37
N PHE A 250 -13.45 -2.44 -19.08
CA PHE A 250 -13.91 -3.38 -18.04
C PHE A 250 -14.10 -2.71 -16.68
N ASP A 251 -14.78 -3.37 -15.74
CA ASP A 251 -14.87 -2.90 -14.35
C ASP A 251 -13.52 -3.03 -13.64
N TYR A 252 -12.87 -1.90 -13.40
CA TYR A 252 -11.54 -1.79 -12.82
C TYR A 252 -11.46 -2.38 -11.40
N CYS A 253 -12.49 -2.16 -10.59
CA CYS A 253 -12.49 -2.63 -9.21
C CYS A 253 -12.56 -4.16 -9.16
N ARG A 254 -13.46 -4.76 -9.95
CA ARG A 254 -13.63 -6.23 -10.02
C ARG A 254 -12.46 -6.94 -10.69
N VAL A 255 -11.97 -6.40 -11.80
CA VAL A 255 -10.99 -7.09 -12.65
C VAL A 255 -9.55 -6.87 -12.20
N VAL A 256 -9.25 -5.74 -11.54
CA VAL A 256 -7.87 -5.33 -11.22
C VAL A 256 -7.67 -5.18 -9.72
N LEU A 257 -8.41 -4.27 -9.06
CA LEU A 257 -8.11 -3.92 -7.67
C LEU A 257 -8.39 -5.05 -6.70
N LEU A 258 -9.57 -5.68 -6.78
CA LEU A 258 -9.94 -6.76 -5.86
C LEU A 258 -9.00 -7.98 -5.95
N PRO A 259 -8.72 -8.54 -7.14
CA PRO A 259 -7.75 -9.64 -7.28
C PRO A 259 -6.40 -9.33 -6.65
N ALA A 260 -5.86 -8.13 -6.89
CA ALA A 260 -4.55 -7.75 -6.38
C ALA A 260 -4.56 -7.46 -4.87
N LEU A 261 -5.65 -6.88 -4.34
CA LEU A 261 -5.82 -6.70 -2.89
C LEU A 261 -5.95 -8.05 -2.17
N LYS A 262 -6.74 -8.98 -2.71
CA LYS A 262 -6.91 -10.34 -2.17
C LYS A 262 -5.58 -11.10 -2.12
N ALA A 263 -4.75 -10.98 -3.16
CA ALA A 263 -3.45 -11.64 -3.21
C ALA A 263 -2.49 -11.21 -2.09
N LEU A 264 -2.64 -9.99 -1.55
CA LEU A 264 -1.76 -9.43 -0.53
C LEU A 264 -2.33 -9.46 0.90
N SER A 265 -3.64 -9.51 1.08
CA SER A 265 -4.30 -9.28 2.38
C SER A 265 -5.07 -10.48 2.90
N SER A 266 -4.76 -11.69 2.44
CA SER A 266 -5.41 -12.93 2.87
C SER A 266 -4.40 -13.87 3.53
N TRP A 267 -3.44 -13.31 4.26
CA TRP A 267 -2.33 -14.02 4.90
C TRP A 267 -2.33 -13.75 6.40
N ASP A 268 -2.21 -14.81 7.19
CA ASP A 268 -1.94 -14.71 8.62
C ASP A 268 -0.45 -15.01 8.82
N PHE A 269 0.31 -14.01 9.24
CA PHE A 269 1.76 -14.15 9.46
C PHE A 269 2.00 -14.48 10.93
N GLU A 270 2.67 -15.61 11.21
CA GLU A 270 3.04 -16.00 12.58
C GLU A 270 4.35 -15.31 13.02
N GLY A 271 5.08 -14.73 12.08
CA GLY A 271 6.21 -13.86 12.36
C GLY A 271 7.03 -13.43 11.13
N PRO A 272 8.19 -12.78 11.36
CA PRO A 272 9.01 -12.20 10.29
C PRO A 272 9.45 -13.20 9.21
N ASP A 273 9.69 -14.47 9.56
CA ASP A 273 10.10 -15.49 8.60
C ASP A 273 9.00 -15.77 7.56
N ASP A 274 7.72 -15.73 7.96
CA ASP A 274 6.58 -15.88 7.05
C ASP A 274 6.46 -14.69 6.13
N VAL A 275 6.66 -13.47 6.66
CA VAL A 275 6.66 -12.23 5.88
C VAL A 275 7.77 -12.24 4.83
N VAL A 276 8.97 -12.69 5.20
CA VAL A 276 10.10 -12.79 4.26
C VAL A 276 9.80 -13.83 3.18
N SER A 277 9.31 -15.01 3.56
CA SER A 277 8.94 -16.07 2.62
C SER A 277 7.86 -15.59 1.64
N PHE A 278 6.82 -14.93 2.17
CA PHE A 278 5.78 -14.30 1.36
C PHE A 278 6.36 -13.24 0.42
N ALA A 279 7.17 -12.31 0.93
CA ALA A 279 7.76 -11.24 0.14
C ALA A 279 8.70 -11.77 -0.97
N ARG A 280 9.28 -12.96 -0.80
CA ARG A 280 10.05 -13.66 -1.84
C ARG A 280 9.19 -14.31 -2.91
N GLY A 281 7.90 -14.51 -2.67
CA GLY A 281 7.05 -15.40 -3.46
C GLY A 281 7.26 -16.88 -3.11
N GLU A 282 7.94 -17.17 -2.00
CA GLU A 282 8.22 -18.51 -1.50
C GLU A 282 7.07 -18.98 -0.60
N PHE A 283 5.87 -19.02 -1.16
CA PHE A 283 4.69 -19.47 -0.44
C PHE A 283 3.94 -20.50 -1.27
N THR A 284 3.28 -21.41 -0.57
CA THR A 284 2.33 -22.31 -1.23
C THR A 284 1.00 -21.60 -1.19
N VAL A 285 0.50 -21.16 -2.36
CA VAL A 285 -0.95 -21.07 -2.51
C VAL A 285 -1.38 -22.52 -2.37
N ALA A 286 -1.92 -22.89 -1.21
CA ALA A 286 -2.80 -24.04 -1.22
C ALA A 286 -3.81 -23.67 -2.29
N GLU A 287 -3.76 -24.33 -3.45
CA GLU A 287 -4.92 -24.42 -4.31
C GLU A 287 -5.94 -24.98 -3.33
N SER A 288 -6.74 -24.11 -2.72
CA SER A 288 -7.90 -24.57 -2.00
C SER A 288 -8.58 -25.39 -3.07
N SER A 289 -8.64 -26.70 -2.88
CA SER A 289 -9.67 -27.49 -3.52
C SER A 289 -10.90 -26.60 -3.50
N TRP A 290 -11.62 -26.44 -4.61
CA TRP A 290 -12.70 -25.44 -4.66
C TRP A 290 -13.75 -25.60 -3.55
N TYR A 291 -13.69 -26.67 -2.75
CA TYR A 291 -14.09 -26.69 -1.35
C TYR A 291 -13.56 -25.49 -0.56
N PRO A 292 -14.40 -24.50 -0.24
CA PRO A 292 -14.07 -23.62 0.87
C PRO A 292 -13.75 -24.51 2.10
N ASP A 293 -12.68 -24.17 2.82
CA ASP A 293 -12.17 -24.84 4.03
C ASP A 293 -13.16 -24.76 5.23
N ILE A 294 -14.43 -24.53 4.91
CA ILE A 294 -15.60 -24.49 5.79
C ILE A 294 -16.32 -25.83 5.84
N TYR A 295 -16.02 -26.75 4.91
CA TYR A 295 -16.61 -28.08 4.87
C TYR A 295 -15.67 -29.11 5.47
N ASP A 296 -16.19 -29.90 6.42
CA ASP A 296 -15.49 -31.08 6.90
C ASP A 296 -15.48 -32.13 5.76
N PRO A 297 -14.29 -32.51 5.23
CA PRO A 297 -14.19 -33.49 4.15
C PRO A 297 -14.73 -34.88 4.55
N ASP A 298 -14.83 -35.16 5.85
CA ASP A 298 -15.39 -36.39 6.39
C ASP A 298 -16.90 -36.28 6.72
N ASP A 299 -17.53 -35.12 6.52
CA ASP A 299 -18.98 -34.93 6.71
C ASP A 299 -19.77 -35.05 5.40
N PRO A 300 -20.34 -36.23 5.09
CA PRO A 300 -21.12 -36.45 3.87
C PRO A 300 -22.41 -35.63 3.81
N SER A 301 -22.85 -35.03 4.93
CA SER A 301 -24.06 -34.20 4.94
C SER A 301 -23.89 -32.90 4.12
N THR A 302 -22.65 -32.50 3.85
CA THR A 302 -22.31 -31.29 3.08
C THR A 302 -22.03 -31.57 1.61
N ALA A 303 -22.05 -32.84 1.17
CA ALA A 303 -21.66 -33.25 -0.18
C ALA A 303 -22.52 -32.61 -1.29
N ILE A 304 -23.80 -32.33 -1.03
CA ILE A 304 -24.68 -31.64 -1.99
C ILE A 304 -24.28 -30.18 -2.15
N ASP A 305 -24.02 -29.46 -1.06
CA ASP A 305 -23.62 -28.06 -1.10
C ASP A 305 -22.26 -27.91 -1.79
N GLN A 306 -21.33 -28.78 -1.43
CA GLN A 306 -20.04 -28.96 -2.09
C GLN A 306 -20.18 -29.18 -3.62
N MET A 307 -21.10 -30.05 -4.05
CA MET A 307 -21.37 -30.28 -5.47
C MET A 307 -21.95 -29.04 -6.18
N ILE A 308 -22.82 -28.28 -5.49
CA ILE A 308 -23.40 -27.05 -6.04
C ILE A 308 -22.30 -26.02 -6.26
N GLU A 309 -21.41 -25.80 -5.30
CA GLU A 309 -20.32 -24.84 -5.45
C GLU A 309 -19.31 -25.27 -6.51
N LEU A 310 -18.92 -26.55 -6.51
CA LEU A 310 -18.01 -27.13 -7.48
C LEU A 310 -18.51 -26.99 -8.92
N CYS A 311 -19.83 -27.15 -9.13
CA CYS A 311 -20.47 -27.00 -10.44
C CYS A 311 -20.76 -25.54 -10.82
N ASN A 312 -20.65 -24.58 -9.89
CA ASN A 312 -20.95 -23.17 -10.14
C ASN A 312 -19.79 -22.25 -9.73
N PRO A 313 -18.58 -22.44 -10.28
CA PRO A 313 -17.47 -21.55 -10.00
C PRO A 313 -17.73 -20.14 -10.56
N PRO A 314 -17.27 -19.08 -9.89
CA PRO A 314 -17.30 -17.73 -10.42
C PRO A 314 -16.35 -17.57 -11.60
N CYS A 315 -16.50 -16.46 -12.32
CA CYS A 315 -15.62 -16.08 -13.42
C CYS A 315 -14.22 -15.70 -12.91
N ILE A 316 -13.17 -16.32 -13.45
CA ILE A 316 -11.76 -16.03 -13.10
C ILE A 316 -11.39 -14.55 -13.32
N ASN A 317 -12.08 -13.86 -14.22
CA ASN A 317 -11.75 -12.50 -14.63
C ASN A 317 -12.38 -11.41 -13.77
N CYS A 318 -13.57 -11.65 -13.19
CA CYS A 318 -14.32 -10.63 -12.46
C CYS A 318 -14.92 -11.11 -11.14
N ASP A 319 -14.71 -12.37 -10.77
CA ASP A 319 -15.17 -12.98 -9.52
C ASP A 319 -16.70 -12.89 -9.32
N GLN A 320 -17.45 -12.91 -10.42
CA GLN A 320 -18.91 -12.94 -10.41
C GLN A 320 -19.41 -14.31 -10.90
N MET A 321 -20.54 -14.74 -10.35
CA MET A 321 -21.25 -15.92 -10.81
C MET A 321 -21.73 -15.75 -12.26
N HIS A 322 -21.98 -16.85 -12.95
CA HIS A 322 -22.35 -16.88 -14.37
C HIS A 322 -23.42 -15.85 -14.73
N ASP A 323 -24.52 -15.80 -13.96
CA ASP A 323 -25.68 -14.96 -14.26
C ASP A 323 -25.42 -13.46 -13.99
N ASP A 324 -24.49 -13.13 -13.09
CA ASP A 324 -24.10 -11.76 -12.76
C ASP A 324 -22.87 -11.28 -13.57
N CYS A 325 -22.23 -12.19 -14.31
CA CYS A 325 -20.99 -11.90 -15.01
C CYS A 325 -21.22 -10.94 -16.19
N LEU A 326 -20.43 -9.86 -16.22
CA LEU A 326 -20.49 -8.87 -17.29
C LEU A 326 -19.29 -8.95 -18.25
N CYS A 327 -18.45 -9.98 -18.16
CA CYS A 327 -17.26 -10.11 -19.01
C CYS A 327 -17.57 -10.10 -20.51
N GLU A 328 -18.74 -10.59 -20.92
CA GLU A 328 -19.22 -10.53 -22.31
C GLU A 328 -19.43 -9.10 -22.84
N LYS A 329 -19.68 -8.14 -21.92
CA LYS A 329 -19.83 -6.72 -22.24
C LYS A 329 -18.49 -5.96 -22.16
N TYR A 330 -17.44 -6.63 -21.70
CA TYR A 330 -16.11 -6.05 -21.56
C TYR A 330 -15.25 -6.31 -22.80
N VAL A 331 -14.23 -5.47 -22.97
CA VAL A 331 -13.24 -5.57 -24.03
C VAL A 331 -11.86 -5.73 -23.38
N PHE A 332 -11.11 -6.72 -23.84
CA PHE A 332 -9.75 -7.01 -23.40
C PHE A 332 -8.85 -7.17 -24.62
N ALA A 333 -7.90 -6.26 -24.81
CA ALA A 333 -7.00 -6.24 -25.98
C ALA A 333 -7.76 -6.32 -27.32
N GLY A 334 -8.86 -5.57 -27.43
CA GLY A 334 -9.67 -5.47 -28.64
C GLY A 334 -10.67 -6.62 -28.83
N GLU A 335 -10.60 -7.66 -28.00
CA GLU A 335 -11.50 -8.81 -28.04
C GLU A 335 -12.59 -8.71 -26.97
N SER A 336 -13.79 -9.18 -27.29
CA SER A 336 -14.85 -9.31 -26.29
C SER A 336 -14.45 -10.36 -25.24
N GLY A 337 -14.64 -10.01 -23.97
CA GLY A 337 -14.50 -10.97 -22.90
C GLY A 337 -15.59 -12.04 -22.94
N ARG A 338 -15.47 -13.03 -22.07
CA ARG A 338 -16.51 -14.04 -21.81
C ARG A 338 -16.44 -14.52 -20.38
N PHE A 339 -17.49 -15.21 -19.93
CA PHE A 339 -17.42 -15.99 -18.71
C PHE A 339 -16.38 -17.10 -18.88
N GLU A 340 -15.39 -17.13 -18.00
CA GLU A 340 -14.39 -18.20 -17.93
C GLU A 340 -14.35 -18.69 -16.49
N PRO A 341 -14.77 -19.93 -16.22
CA PRO A 341 -14.88 -20.40 -14.85
C PRO A 341 -13.49 -20.48 -14.20
N ALA A 342 -13.38 -20.03 -12.95
CA ALA A 342 -12.14 -20.11 -12.18
C ALA A 342 -11.72 -21.55 -11.88
N TYR A 343 -12.66 -22.48 -11.99
CA TYR A 343 -12.42 -23.90 -11.83
C TYR A 343 -13.09 -24.71 -12.93
N SER A 344 -12.54 -25.86 -13.23
CA SER A 344 -13.23 -26.87 -14.03
C SER A 344 -13.02 -28.20 -13.33
N PRO A 345 -14.04 -28.72 -12.63
CA PRO A 345 -13.88 -29.95 -11.86
C PRO A 345 -13.55 -31.12 -12.77
N SER A 346 -12.64 -31.96 -12.29
CA SER A 346 -12.33 -33.23 -12.94
C SER A 346 -13.47 -34.23 -12.75
N ALA A 347 -13.55 -35.22 -13.63
CA ALA A 347 -14.53 -36.30 -13.48
C ALA A 347 -14.38 -37.05 -12.14
N GLY A 348 -13.14 -37.22 -11.65
CA GLY A 348 -12.88 -37.91 -10.39
C GLY A 348 -13.44 -37.17 -9.17
N GLU A 349 -13.36 -35.84 -9.14
CA GLU A 349 -13.92 -35.03 -8.04
C GLU A 349 -15.45 -35.07 -8.03
N ILE A 350 -16.06 -35.03 -9.21
CA ILE A 350 -17.51 -35.18 -9.35
C ILE A 350 -17.94 -36.57 -8.86
N ASP A 351 -17.23 -37.62 -9.28
CA ASP A 351 -17.54 -39.00 -8.91
C ASP A 351 -17.42 -39.23 -7.39
N GLU A 352 -16.41 -38.62 -6.77
CA GLU A 352 -16.20 -38.67 -5.33
C GLU A 352 -17.39 -38.07 -4.57
N LEU A 353 -17.77 -36.83 -4.88
CA LEU A 353 -18.93 -36.18 -4.24
C LEU A 353 -20.23 -36.93 -4.51
N MET A 354 -20.44 -37.41 -5.74
CA MET A 354 -21.63 -38.19 -6.08
C MET A 354 -21.73 -39.48 -5.27
N SER A 355 -20.60 -40.10 -4.91
CA SER A 355 -20.56 -41.29 -4.06
C SER A 355 -20.98 -41.00 -2.61
N HIS A 356 -20.76 -39.78 -2.13
CA HIS A 356 -21.23 -39.33 -0.81
C HIS A 356 -22.71 -38.93 -0.83
N ILE A 357 -23.20 -38.35 -1.94
CA ILE A 357 -24.62 -37.96 -2.12
C ILE A 357 -25.51 -39.18 -2.29
N SER A 358 -25.07 -40.17 -3.07
CA SER A 358 -25.86 -41.35 -3.41
C SER A 358 -25.07 -42.64 -3.21
N PRO A 359 -25.44 -43.47 -2.22
CA PRO A 359 -24.79 -44.77 -1.98
C PRO A 359 -24.90 -45.77 -3.15
N SER A 360 -25.77 -45.49 -4.12
CA SER A 360 -25.93 -46.29 -5.35
C SER A 360 -24.98 -45.89 -6.47
N TYR A 361 -24.30 -44.74 -6.33
CA TYR A 361 -23.29 -44.28 -7.27
C TYR A 361 -22.01 -45.09 -7.04
N SER A 362 -21.84 -46.17 -7.82
CA SER A 362 -20.66 -47.03 -7.74
C SER A 362 -19.58 -46.50 -8.69
N ARG A 363 -18.36 -46.32 -8.17
CA ARG A 363 -17.16 -45.96 -8.96
C ARG A 363 -17.01 -46.98 -10.10
N SER A 364 -17.17 -46.51 -11.34
CA SER A 364 -17.11 -47.33 -12.57
C SER A 364 -15.68 -47.45 -13.08
#